data_AF-A0A5B6TN05-F1
#
_entry.id   AF-A0A5B6TN05-F1
#
_cell.length_a   1.000
_cell.length_b   1.000
_cell.length_c   1.000
_cell.angle_alpha   90.00
_cell.angle_beta   90.00
_cell.angle_gamma   90.00
#
_symmetry.space_group_name_H-M   'P 1'
#
loop_
_entity.id
_entity.type
_entity.pdbx_description
1 polymer ?
#
loop_
_entity_poly.entity_id
_entity_poly.type
_entity_poly.pdbx_seq_one_letter_code
_entity_poly.pdbx_strand_id
1 'polypeptide(L)'
;MWQYMVRLSSCWEQARKSTDITIFDQGFVQAVGSLAMFNGAADDESIAQALHFAPQADLVVRVAVPRDDVEARLHARMMSEPAAERLFEVDVAGNMNSFQVFDNIGDVLSRAHRSIVSVQPVDPQSTFRGLCRVEEEILARLSPIAVPVIKKRRSELPIRRRHRKNEV
;
A
#
# COMPACT_ATOMS: atom_id res chain seq x y z
N MET A 1 -5.75 -18.37 -11.49
CA MET A 1 -6.64 -17.39 -10.83
C MET A 1 -7.30 -17.93 -9.56
N TRP A 2 -8.06 -19.04 -9.59
CA TRP A 2 -8.75 -19.55 -8.39
C TRP A 2 -7.83 -19.82 -7.19
N GLN A 3 -6.76 -20.60 -7.38
CA GLN A 3 -5.80 -20.89 -6.31
C GLN A 3 -5.14 -19.63 -5.74
N TYR A 4 -4.84 -18.65 -6.59
CA TYR A 4 -4.31 -17.35 -6.17
C TYR A 4 -5.34 -16.61 -5.29
N MET A 5 -6.60 -16.54 -5.70
CA MET A 5 -7.66 -15.92 -4.89
C MET A 5 -7.85 -16.61 -3.54
N VAL A 6 -7.84 -17.94 -3.49
CA VAL A 6 -7.97 -18.68 -2.22
C VAL A 6 -6.80 -18.38 -1.28
N ARG A 7 -5.57 -18.35 -1.81
CA ARG A 7 -4.38 -18.00 -1.02
C ARG A 7 -4.42 -16.56 -0.54
N LEU A 8 -4.78 -15.62 -1.43
CA LEU A 8 -4.91 -14.20 -1.10
C LEU A 8 -5.96 -13.99 0.01
N SER A 9 -7.14 -14.62 -0.10
CA SER A 9 -8.17 -14.57 0.93
C SER A 9 -7.69 -15.14 2.27
N SER A 10 -6.94 -16.25 2.26
CA SER A 10 -6.39 -16.83 3.49
C SER A 10 -5.37 -15.91 4.16
N CYS A 11 -4.44 -15.35 3.38
CA CYS A 11 -3.46 -14.38 3.87
C CYS A 11 -4.13 -13.11 4.39
N TRP A 12 -5.18 -12.64 3.71
CA TRP A 12 -5.98 -11.50 4.14
C TRP A 12 -6.67 -11.73 5.48
N GLU A 13 -7.31 -12.88 5.65
CA GLU A 13 -7.98 -13.25 6.90
C GLU A 13 -7.01 -13.37 8.08
N GLN A 14 -5.77 -13.78 7.82
CA GLN A 14 -4.71 -13.78 8.82
C GLN A 14 -4.26 -12.35 9.15
N ALA A 15 -4.01 -11.53 8.12
CA ALA A 15 -3.61 -10.13 8.28
C ALA A 15 -4.64 -9.33 9.09
N ARG A 16 -5.93 -9.52 8.82
CA ARG A 16 -7.03 -8.83 9.52
C ARG A 16 -7.08 -9.15 11.03
N LYS A 17 -6.54 -10.30 11.44
CA LYS A 17 -6.47 -10.71 12.86
C LYS A 17 -5.15 -10.32 13.51
N SER A 18 -4.18 -9.85 12.73
CA SER A 18 -2.86 -9.45 13.21
C SER A 18 -2.91 -8.01 13.74
N THR A 19 -2.02 -7.71 14.68
CA THR A 19 -1.70 -6.33 15.10
C THR A 19 -0.55 -5.73 14.30
N ASP A 20 0.11 -6.55 13.46
CA ASP A 20 1.25 -6.14 12.66
C ASP A 20 0.82 -5.49 11.34
N ILE A 21 1.69 -4.63 10.81
CA ILE A 21 1.52 -4.07 9.47
C ILE A 21 1.78 -5.19 8.45
N THR A 22 0.77 -5.55 7.67
CA THR A 22 0.91 -6.51 6.57
C THR A 22 0.90 -5.78 5.24
N ILE A 23 1.91 -6.03 4.41
CA ILE A 23 2.03 -5.43 3.07
C ILE A 23 1.68 -6.50 2.05
N PHE A 24 0.76 -6.16 1.15
CA PHE A 24 0.43 -6.96 -0.03
C PHE A 24 1.03 -6.25 -1.26
N ASP A 25 2.03 -6.88 -1.87
CA ASP A 25 2.61 -6.42 -3.15
C ASP A 25 1.63 -6.56 -4.30
N GLN A 26 0.79 -7.61 -4.27
CA GLN A 26 -0.34 -7.83 -5.16
C GLN A 26 -1.58 -8.21 -4.35
N GLY A 27 -2.47 -7.24 -4.13
CA GLY A 27 -3.71 -7.41 -3.37
C GLY A 27 -4.95 -7.59 -4.25
N PHE A 28 -6.14 -7.52 -3.63
CA PHE A 28 -7.41 -7.67 -4.35
C PHE A 28 -7.63 -6.62 -5.44
N VAL A 29 -7.09 -5.41 -5.27
CA VAL A 29 -7.11 -4.37 -6.31
C VAL A 29 -6.45 -4.86 -7.60
N GLN A 30 -5.31 -5.53 -7.48
CA GLN A 30 -4.58 -6.08 -8.63
C GLN A 30 -5.27 -7.33 -9.19
N ALA A 31 -5.90 -8.14 -8.34
CA ALA A 31 -6.74 -9.26 -8.78
C ALA A 31 -7.92 -8.79 -9.64
N VAL A 32 -8.62 -7.72 -9.20
CA VAL A 32 -9.71 -7.09 -9.95
C VAL A 32 -9.19 -6.49 -11.26
N GLY A 33 -8.07 -5.78 -11.24
CA GLY A 33 -7.43 -5.27 -12.47
C GLY A 33 -7.09 -6.37 -13.44
N SER A 34 -6.53 -7.48 -12.96
CA SER A 34 -6.23 -8.65 -13.78
C SER A 34 -7.48 -9.22 -14.44
N LEU A 35 -8.56 -9.39 -13.68
CA LEU A 35 -9.83 -9.89 -14.21
C LEU A 35 -10.46 -8.92 -15.21
N ALA A 36 -10.40 -7.61 -14.94
CA ALA A 36 -10.91 -6.58 -15.85
C ALA A 36 -10.16 -6.61 -17.20
N MET A 37 -8.83 -6.74 -17.15
CA MET A 37 -7.99 -6.91 -18.35
C MET A 37 -8.32 -8.18 -19.11
N PHE A 38 -8.47 -9.32 -18.42
CA PHE A 38 -8.83 -10.60 -19.05
C PHE A 38 -10.24 -10.58 -19.65
N ASN A 39 -11.20 -9.88 -19.03
CA ASN A 39 -12.55 -9.76 -19.55
C ASN A 39 -12.58 -8.88 -20.82
N GLY A 40 -11.72 -7.85 -20.90
CA GLY A 40 -11.60 -6.96 -22.06
C GLY A 40 -12.79 -6.00 -22.28
N ALA A 41 -13.92 -6.23 -21.60
CA ALA A 41 -15.14 -5.43 -21.66
C ALA A 41 -15.56 -4.88 -20.28
N ALA A 42 -14.66 -4.88 -19.30
CA ALA A 42 -14.96 -4.33 -17.99
C ALA A 42 -15.03 -2.79 -18.05
N ASP A 43 -16.14 -2.23 -17.59
CA ASP A 43 -16.35 -0.80 -17.42
C ASP A 43 -16.10 -0.34 -15.98
N ASP A 44 -16.12 0.96 -15.75
CA ASP A 44 -15.91 1.55 -14.43
C ASP A 44 -16.91 1.06 -13.37
N GLU A 45 -18.17 0.79 -13.76
CA GLU A 45 -19.23 0.35 -12.85
C GLU A 45 -18.97 -1.09 -12.37
N SER A 46 -18.65 -1.99 -13.29
CA SER A 46 -18.29 -3.38 -12.95
C SER A 46 -17.00 -3.45 -12.13
N ILE A 47 -16.01 -2.60 -12.42
CA ILE A 47 -14.79 -2.47 -11.61
C ILE A 47 -15.13 -1.96 -10.20
N ALA A 48 -15.94 -0.91 -10.07
CA ALA A 48 -16.36 -0.36 -8.79
C ALA A 48 -17.12 -1.39 -7.95
N GLN A 49 -18.02 -2.14 -8.59
CA GLN A 49 -18.77 -3.21 -7.95
C GLN A 49 -17.86 -4.33 -7.46
N ALA A 50 -16.89 -4.78 -8.28
CA ALA A 50 -15.92 -5.80 -7.88
C ALA A 50 -15.07 -5.33 -6.69
N LEU A 51 -14.59 -4.08 -6.70
CA LEU A 51 -13.82 -3.49 -5.61
C LEU A 51 -14.65 -3.26 -4.33
N HIS A 52 -15.96 -3.05 -4.46
CA HIS A 52 -16.86 -2.96 -3.31
C HIS A 52 -16.94 -4.29 -2.55
N PHE A 53 -17.02 -5.41 -3.26
CA PHE A 53 -17.07 -6.76 -2.67
C PHE A 53 -15.70 -7.31 -2.25
N ALA A 54 -14.62 -6.77 -2.81
CA ALA A 54 -13.28 -7.13 -2.42
C ALA A 54 -12.97 -6.68 -0.98
N PRO A 55 -12.18 -7.45 -0.22
CA PRO A 55 -11.61 -6.97 1.03
C PRO A 55 -10.79 -5.69 0.83
N GLN A 56 -10.95 -4.74 1.76
CA GLN A 56 -10.47 -3.37 1.61
C GLN A 56 -9.26 -3.12 2.51
N ALA A 57 -8.16 -2.66 1.91
CA ALA A 57 -6.98 -2.26 2.66
C ALA A 57 -7.20 -0.94 3.40
N ASP A 58 -6.55 -0.78 4.55
CA ASP A 58 -6.51 0.47 5.30
C ASP A 58 -5.78 1.58 4.53
N LEU A 59 -4.85 1.17 3.66
CA LEU A 59 -4.08 2.04 2.77
C LEU A 59 -3.78 1.30 1.46
N VAL A 60 -4.06 1.96 0.34
CA VAL A 60 -3.65 1.53 -1.00
C VAL A 60 -2.53 2.45 -1.47
N VAL A 61 -1.41 1.88 -1.91
CA VAL A 61 -0.32 2.65 -2.52
C VAL A 61 -0.37 2.46 -4.03
N ARG A 62 -0.65 3.53 -4.77
CA ARG A 62 -0.60 3.53 -6.23
C ARG A 62 0.79 3.99 -6.67
N VAL A 63 1.54 3.09 -7.30
CA VAL A 63 2.79 3.43 -7.97
C VAL A 63 2.48 3.85 -9.40
N ALA A 64 2.50 5.15 -9.66
CA ALA A 64 2.24 5.72 -10.97
C ALA A 64 3.56 6.07 -11.63
N VAL A 65 3.85 5.47 -12.78
CA VAL A 65 5.03 5.76 -13.58
C VAL A 65 4.54 6.25 -14.94
N PRO A 66 5.19 7.24 -15.57
CA PRO A 66 4.80 7.68 -16.91
C PRO A 66 4.74 6.51 -17.90
N ARG A 67 3.75 6.55 -18.80
CA ARG A 67 3.52 5.51 -19.81
C ARG A 67 4.79 5.21 -20.61
N ASP A 68 5.48 6.25 -21.05
CA ASP A 68 6.71 6.15 -21.86
C ASP A 68 7.86 5.50 -21.08
N ASP A 69 7.97 5.78 -19.77
CA ASP A 69 8.95 5.15 -18.91
C ASP A 69 8.65 3.65 -18.71
N VAL A 70 7.37 3.28 -18.62
CA VAL A 70 6.96 1.87 -18.53
C VAL A 70 7.25 1.16 -19.85
N GLU A 71 6.93 1.76 -20.98
CA GLU A 71 7.23 1.23 -22.31
C GLU A 71 8.73 1.02 -22.51
N ALA A 72 9.55 2.01 -22.17
CA ALA A 72 11.01 1.92 -22.24
C ALA A 72 11.56 0.80 -21.34
N ARG A 73 11.03 0.66 -20.11
CA ARG A 73 11.42 -0.41 -19.18
C ARG A 73 11.00 -1.80 -19.68
N LEU A 74 9.81 -1.92 -20.28
CA LEU A 74 9.34 -3.17 -20.90
C LEU A 74 10.24 -3.56 -22.08
N HIS A 75 10.56 -2.61 -22.97
CA HIS A 75 11.50 -2.85 -24.06
C HIS A 75 12.88 -3.28 -23.57
N ALA A 76 13.40 -2.63 -22.53
CA ALA A 76 14.69 -3.01 -21.95
C ALA A 76 14.67 -4.46 -21.42
N ARG A 77 13.62 -4.86 -20.69
CA ARG A 77 13.46 -6.23 -20.18
C ARG A 77 13.39 -7.26 -21.29
N MET A 78 12.58 -7.01 -22.32
CA MET A 78 12.46 -7.93 -23.46
C MET A 78 13.79 -8.16 -24.20
N MET A 79 14.68 -7.16 -24.18
CA MET A 79 16.00 -7.24 -24.81
C MET A 79 17.04 -7.93 -23.92
N SER A 80 16.79 -8.08 -22.61
CA SER A 80 17.77 -8.60 -21.64
C SER A 80 17.37 -9.90 -20.93
N GLU A 81 16.08 -10.26 -20.89
CA GLU A 81 15.58 -11.36 -20.04
C GLU A 81 15.52 -12.73 -20.77
N PRO A 82 15.85 -13.84 -20.08
CA PRO A 82 15.72 -15.20 -20.61
C PRO A 82 14.28 -15.56 -21.01
N ALA A 83 14.12 -16.42 -22.02
CA ALA A 83 12.82 -16.77 -22.62
C ALA A 83 11.75 -17.31 -21.63
N ALA A 84 12.14 -17.82 -20.47
CA ALA A 84 11.21 -18.27 -19.44
C ALA A 84 10.52 -17.13 -18.69
N GLU A 85 11.18 -15.97 -18.53
CA GLU A 85 10.60 -14.76 -17.94
C GLU A 85 9.65 -14.05 -18.93
N ARG A 86 9.90 -14.22 -20.24
CA ARG A 86 9.06 -13.75 -21.35
C ARG A 86 7.76 -14.53 -21.54
N LEU A 87 7.61 -15.73 -20.97
CA LEU A 87 6.46 -16.61 -21.24
C LEU A 87 5.14 -16.11 -20.61
N PHE A 88 5.21 -15.19 -19.66
CA PHE A 88 4.05 -14.57 -18.99
C PHE A 88 3.81 -13.12 -19.44
N GLU A 89 4.68 -12.57 -20.29
CA GLU A 89 4.49 -11.23 -20.82
C GLU A 89 3.49 -11.28 -21.97
N VAL A 90 2.34 -10.64 -21.77
CA VAL A 90 1.51 -10.19 -22.90
C VAL A 90 2.39 -9.25 -23.71
N ASP A 91 2.38 -9.38 -25.05
CA ASP A 91 3.13 -8.49 -25.96
C ASP A 91 2.97 -7.01 -25.54
N VAL A 92 3.97 -6.17 -25.83
CA VAL A 92 4.03 -4.77 -25.38
C VAL A 92 2.71 -4.07 -25.64
N ALA A 93 2.07 -4.29 -26.79
CA ALA A 93 0.77 -3.74 -27.10
C ALA A 93 -0.34 -4.12 -26.09
N GLY A 94 -0.39 -5.36 -25.62
CA GLY A 94 -1.37 -5.82 -24.64
C GLY A 94 -1.04 -5.40 -23.20
N ASN A 95 0.23 -5.36 -22.82
CA ASN A 95 0.66 -4.76 -21.55
C ASN A 95 0.40 -3.24 -21.52
N MET A 96 0.50 -2.56 -22.66
CA MET A 96 0.21 -1.13 -22.75
C MET A 96 -1.30 -0.86 -22.85
N ASN A 97 -2.11 -1.79 -23.36
CA ASN A 97 -3.58 -1.71 -23.31
C ASN A 97 -4.11 -1.85 -21.88
N SER A 98 -3.37 -2.57 -21.05
CA SER A 98 -3.65 -2.79 -19.63
C SER A 98 -3.50 -1.53 -18.76
N PHE A 99 -2.74 -0.55 -19.25
CA PHE A 99 -2.44 0.69 -18.52
C PHE A 99 -3.71 1.47 -18.16
N GLN A 100 -4.63 1.58 -19.11
CA GLN A 100 -5.89 2.30 -18.94
C GLN A 100 -6.77 1.66 -17.86
N VAL A 101 -6.75 0.32 -17.73
CA VAL A 101 -7.52 -0.39 -16.70
C VAL A 101 -7.06 0.00 -15.29
N PHE A 102 -5.75 0.12 -15.07
CA PHE A 102 -5.22 0.51 -13.77
C PHE A 102 -5.40 2.00 -13.46
N ASP A 103 -5.45 2.85 -14.49
CA ASP A 103 -5.84 4.24 -14.33
C ASP A 103 -7.32 4.35 -13.91
N ASN A 104 -8.22 3.64 -14.60
CA ASN A 104 -9.63 3.58 -14.24
C ASN A 104 -9.85 3.06 -12.81
N ILE A 105 -9.10 2.03 -12.39
CA ILE A 105 -9.13 1.53 -11.01
C ILE A 105 -8.71 2.60 -10.01
N GLY A 106 -7.65 3.35 -10.32
CA GLY A 106 -7.21 4.49 -9.51
C GLY A 106 -8.31 5.53 -9.32
N ASP A 107 -9.02 5.86 -10.41
CA ASP A 107 -10.12 6.83 -10.41
C ASP A 107 -11.35 6.31 -9.65
N VAL A 108 -11.71 5.03 -9.83
CA VAL A 108 -12.80 4.38 -9.11
C VAL A 108 -12.54 4.39 -7.60
N LEU A 109 -11.34 3.97 -7.19
CA LEU A 109 -10.96 3.95 -5.77
C LEU A 109 -10.94 5.38 -5.19
N SER A 110 -10.45 6.36 -5.94
CA SER A 110 -10.40 7.76 -5.50
C SER A 110 -11.79 8.34 -5.30
N ARG A 111 -12.73 8.09 -6.24
CA ARG A 111 -14.14 8.48 -6.13
C ARG A 111 -14.85 7.82 -4.95
N ALA A 112 -14.50 6.56 -4.66
CA ALA A 112 -15.01 5.83 -3.50
C ALA A 112 -14.42 6.31 -2.15
N HIS A 113 -13.68 7.42 -2.13
CA HIS A 113 -13.03 7.99 -0.94
C HIS A 113 -12.14 6.97 -0.23
N ARG A 114 -11.52 6.06 -1.01
CA ARG A 114 -10.56 5.11 -0.47
C ARG A 114 -9.27 5.84 -0.15
N SER A 115 -8.65 5.39 0.93
CA SER A 115 -7.33 5.85 1.32
C SER A 115 -6.28 5.38 0.30
N ILE A 116 -6.02 6.22 -0.70
CA ILE A 116 -4.98 5.97 -1.71
C ILE A 116 -3.90 7.02 -1.60
N VAL A 117 -2.65 6.57 -1.54
CA VAL A 117 -1.48 7.43 -1.75
C VAL A 117 -0.87 7.08 -3.09
N SER A 118 -0.84 8.06 -3.99
CA SER A 118 -0.12 7.91 -5.26
C SER A 118 1.33 8.39 -5.10
N VAL A 119 2.27 7.55 -5.50
CA VAL A 119 3.70 7.85 -5.56
C VAL A 119 4.20 7.74 -6.99
N GLN A 120 5.16 8.58 -7.37
CA GLN A 120 5.75 8.60 -8.72
C GLN A 120 7.27 8.43 -8.63
N PRO A 121 7.78 7.19 -8.58
CA PRO A 121 9.21 6.93 -8.47
C PRO A 121 9.86 6.99 -9.86
N VAL A 122 10.10 8.21 -10.35
CA VAL A 122 10.80 8.45 -11.62
C VAL A 122 12.32 8.58 -11.44
N ASP A 123 12.76 8.95 -10.24
CA ASP A 123 14.15 9.15 -9.86
C ASP A 123 14.36 8.84 -8.36
N PRO A 124 15.61 8.74 -7.86
CA PRO A 124 15.86 8.41 -6.46
C PRO A 124 15.25 9.41 -5.46
N GLN A 125 15.22 10.70 -5.79
CA GLN A 125 14.67 11.75 -4.93
C GLN A 125 13.15 11.69 -4.87
N SER A 126 12.47 11.51 -6.01
CA SER A 126 11.01 11.31 -6.06
C SER A 126 10.58 10.02 -5.36
N THR A 127 11.38 8.96 -5.47
CA THR A 127 11.18 7.70 -4.74
C THR A 127 11.24 7.91 -3.23
N PHE A 128 12.28 8.59 -2.75
CA PHE A 128 12.44 8.89 -1.33
C PHE A 128 11.29 9.74 -0.78
N ARG A 129 10.88 10.80 -1.51
CA ARG A 129 9.71 11.61 -1.13
C ARG A 129 8.43 10.79 -1.08
N GLY A 130 8.24 9.88 -2.05
CA GLY A 130 7.10 8.97 -2.08
C GLY A 130 7.08 8.05 -0.87
N LEU A 131 8.23 7.51 -0.47
CA LEU A 131 8.37 6.66 0.71
C LEU A 131 8.01 7.42 1.99
N CYS A 132 8.57 8.61 2.21
CA CYS A 132 8.24 9.43 3.39
C CYS A 132 6.73 9.70 3.49
N ARG A 133 6.08 10.00 2.36
CA ARG A 133 4.62 10.24 2.34
C ARG A 133 3.82 8.99 2.73
N VAL A 134 4.24 7.81 2.28
CA VAL A 134 3.58 6.54 2.66
C VAL A 134 3.80 6.27 4.14
N GLU A 135 5.00 6.49 4.66
CA GLU A 135 5.31 6.34 6.09
C GLU A 135 4.46 7.28 6.96
N GLU A 136 4.33 8.55 6.60
CA GLU A 136 3.48 9.52 7.28
C GLU A 136 2.01 9.04 7.32
N GLU A 137 1.50 8.53 6.20
CA GLU A 137 0.12 8.03 6.10
C GLU A 137 -0.12 6.79 6.97
N ILE A 138 0.88 5.90 7.07
CA ILE A 138 0.86 4.75 7.97
C ILE A 138 0.85 5.21 9.42
N LEU A 139 1.76 6.12 9.80
CA LEU A 139 1.86 6.64 11.17
C LEU A 139 0.58 7.36 11.62
N ALA A 140 -0.06 8.11 10.72
CA ALA A 140 -1.34 8.76 10.98
C ALA A 140 -2.46 7.77 11.33
N ARG A 141 -2.43 6.55 10.76
CA ARG A 141 -3.40 5.46 11.05
C ARG A 141 -3.09 4.70 12.33
N LEU A 142 -1.83 4.62 12.72
CA LEU A 142 -1.42 3.93 13.95
C LEU A 142 -1.59 4.84 15.19
N SER A 143 -1.53 6.16 15.03
CA SER A 143 -1.60 7.12 16.12
C SER A 143 -2.90 7.10 16.96
N PRO A 144 -4.10 6.81 16.42
CA PRO A 144 -5.32 6.65 17.21
C PRO A 144 -5.35 5.39 18.10
N ILE A 145 -4.45 4.43 17.86
CA ILE A 145 -4.43 3.12 18.54
C ILE A 145 -3.55 3.16 19.82
N ALA A 146 -2.80 4.25 20.05
CA ALA A 146 -1.99 4.42 21.25
C ALA A 146 -2.87 4.74 22.48
N VAL A 147 -3.06 3.72 23.32
CA VAL A 147 -3.61 3.79 24.70
C VAL A 147 -3.08 5.03 25.44
N PRO A 148 -3.92 5.76 26.22
CA PRO A 148 -3.46 6.94 26.94
C PRO A 148 -2.34 6.57 27.92
N VAL A 149 -1.15 7.07 27.65
CA VAL A 149 -0.03 7.02 28.59
C VAL A 149 -0.45 7.80 29.84
N ILE A 150 -0.76 7.08 30.91
CA ILE A 150 -0.99 7.65 32.24
C ILE A 150 0.30 8.37 32.63
N LYS A 151 0.31 9.71 32.50
CA LYS A 151 1.38 10.57 33.05
C LYS A 151 1.36 10.44 34.57
N LYS A 152 2.23 9.58 35.11
CA LYS A 152 2.52 9.53 36.54
C LYS A 152 3.11 10.89 36.94
N ARG A 153 2.30 11.77 37.54
CA ARG A 153 2.78 12.99 38.19
C ARG A 153 3.82 12.57 39.23
N ARG A 154 5.10 12.83 38.96
CA ARG A 154 6.09 12.94 40.04
C ARG A 154 5.80 14.26 40.73
N SER A 155 5.11 14.19 41.86
CA SER A 155 4.99 15.26 42.83
C SER A 155 6.39 15.70 43.25
N GLU A 156 6.67 16.97 43.02
CA GLU A 156 7.87 17.64 43.51
C GLU A 156 7.74 17.97 45.01
N LEU A 157 8.87 17.77 45.71
CA LEU A 157 9.38 18.53 46.88
C LEU A 157 8.74 18.26 48.27
N PRO A 158 9.43 18.54 49.42
CA PRO A 158 10.59 19.44 49.57
C PRO A 158 11.76 19.01 50.51
N ILE A 159 12.91 19.64 50.24
CA ILE A 159 13.83 20.35 51.17
C ILE A 159 14.48 19.56 52.32
N ARG A 160 15.81 19.39 52.18
CA ARG A 160 16.76 19.12 53.27
C ARG A 160 16.66 20.20 54.37
N ARG A 161 16.48 19.79 55.62
CA ARG A 161 16.92 20.56 56.79
C ARG A 161 17.95 19.75 57.59
N ARG A 162 19.17 20.28 57.65
CA ARG A 162 20.18 19.95 58.66
C ARG A 162 19.59 20.24 60.04
N HIS A 163 19.71 19.30 60.97
CA HIS A 163 19.71 19.60 62.39
C HIS A 163 20.94 18.98 63.05
N ARG A 164 21.66 19.87 63.72
CA ARG A 164 22.85 19.69 64.55
C ARG A 164 22.35 19.52 65.99
N LYS A 165 22.74 18.44 66.67
CA LYS A 165 22.76 18.26 68.13
C LYS A 165 23.92 17.27 68.38
N ASN A 166 25.09 17.66 68.88
CA ASN A 166 25.48 18.00 70.26
C ASN A 166 25.01 17.00 71.32
N GLU A 167 25.99 16.59 72.15
CA GLU A 167 25.96 15.89 73.46
C GLU A 167 25.89 14.35 73.39
N VAL A 168 26.75 13.55 74.05
CA VAL A 168 27.70 13.72 75.17
C VAL A 168 28.97 12.90 74.91
#